data_AF-A0A8B9A401-F1
#
_entry.id   AF-A0A8B9A401-F1
#
_cell.length_a   1.000
_cell.length_b   1.000
_cell.length_c   1.000
_cell.angle_alpha   90.00
_cell.angle_beta   90.00
_cell.angle_gamma   90.00
#
_symmetry.space_group_name_H-M   'P 1'
#
loop_
_entity.id
_entity.type
_entity.pdbx_description
1 polymer ?
#
loop_
_entity_poly.entity_id
_entity_poly.type
_entity_poly.pdbx_seq_one_letter_code
_entity_poly.pdbx_strand_id
1 'polypeptide(L)'
;MATELDELLGFLSSPSPQVKKAAVDIVRGLTGSDEGLLPLAARADVALPALSRLIRDSPELSVPAAEALINLSQNPTLADKLVSLGAVPTAMDTLYKHSDQKVARPLIMLLANLTQVDSGSAALLQVGDDKMEGLYISKLVRSFCRSSSVESTAEDTFEHVASILVNISKVQAGRKVLLDPKRGLLKQVIRQFDSTNLLRKKGVSGTIRNCCFEADSQLQNLL
;
A
#
# COMPACT_ATOMS: atom_id res chain seq x y z
N MET A 1 33.45 7.83 -9.42
CA MET A 1 32.97 7.33 -10.71
C MET A 1 31.59 6.74 -10.50
N ALA A 2 30.66 6.96 -11.42
CA ALA A 2 29.35 6.30 -11.36
C ALA A 2 29.55 4.79 -11.55
N THR A 3 28.88 3.98 -10.73
CA THR A 3 28.84 2.53 -10.90
C THR A 3 27.81 2.14 -11.97
N GLU A 4 27.88 0.93 -12.51
CA GLU A 4 26.87 0.40 -13.45
C GLU A 4 25.43 0.53 -12.90
N LEU A 5 25.27 0.35 -11.58
CA LEU A 5 23.98 0.52 -10.92
C LEU A 5 23.52 1.98 -10.89
N ASP A 6 24.44 2.95 -10.76
CA ASP A 6 24.09 4.37 -10.78
C ASP A 6 23.63 4.80 -12.19
N GLU A 7 24.29 4.28 -13.23
CA GLU A 7 23.87 4.48 -14.62
C GLU A 7 22.49 3.87 -14.89
N LEU A 8 22.26 2.63 -14.42
CA LEU A 8 20.97 1.96 -14.51
C LEU A 8 19.85 2.77 -13.85
N LEU A 9 20.07 3.30 -12.64
CA LEU A 9 19.09 4.15 -11.96
C LEU A 9 18.87 5.48 -12.70
N GLY A 10 19.91 6.02 -13.36
CA GLY A 10 19.79 7.18 -14.25
C GLY A 10 18.83 6.93 -15.42
N PHE A 11 18.85 5.73 -16.00
CA PHE A 11 17.98 5.35 -17.12
C PHE A 11 16.49 5.29 -16.78
N LEU A 12 16.11 5.19 -15.49
CA LEU A 12 14.71 5.31 -15.05
C LEU A 12 14.10 6.70 -15.33
N SER A 13 14.94 7.71 -15.57
CA SER A 13 14.51 9.06 -15.94
C SER A 13 14.75 9.36 -17.43
N SER A 14 15.09 8.36 -18.24
CA SER A 14 15.36 8.53 -19.67
C SER A 14 14.13 9.08 -20.41
N PRO A 15 14.32 10.01 -21.37
CA PRO A 15 13.24 10.46 -22.24
C PRO A 15 12.77 9.35 -23.21
N SER A 16 13.58 8.32 -23.43
CA SER A 16 13.20 7.18 -24.28
C SER A 16 12.35 6.18 -23.48
N PRO A 17 11.08 5.94 -23.87
CA PRO A 17 10.21 4.98 -23.19
C PRO A 17 10.78 3.55 -23.18
N GLN A 18 11.49 3.16 -24.25
CA GLN A 18 12.12 1.85 -24.36
C GLN A 18 13.26 1.67 -23.35
N VAL A 19 14.09 2.70 -23.20
CA VAL A 19 15.20 2.69 -22.23
C VAL A 19 14.65 2.69 -20.81
N LYS A 20 13.64 3.53 -20.54
CA LYS A 20 12.96 3.59 -19.24
C LYS A 20 12.34 2.23 -18.87
N LYS A 21 11.68 1.58 -19.82
CA LYS A 21 11.10 0.24 -19.65
C LYS A 21 12.15 -0.82 -19.35
N ALA A 22 13.20 -0.89 -20.16
CA ALA A 22 14.30 -1.83 -19.92
C ALA A 22 14.95 -1.62 -18.55
N ALA A 23 15.17 -0.36 -18.16
CA ALA A 23 15.75 -0.02 -16.87
C ALA A 23 14.86 -0.46 -15.69
N VAL A 24 13.56 -0.18 -15.73
CA VAL A 24 12.65 -0.59 -14.64
C VAL A 24 12.49 -2.11 -14.57
N ASP A 25 12.49 -2.81 -15.69
CA ASP A 25 12.43 -4.28 -15.74
C ASP A 25 13.69 -4.91 -15.11
N ILE A 26 14.88 -4.36 -15.38
CA ILE A 26 16.13 -4.81 -14.76
C ILE A 26 16.11 -4.52 -13.26
N VAL A 27 15.73 -3.30 -12.84
CA VAL A 27 15.66 -2.93 -11.42
C VAL A 27 14.68 -3.83 -10.68
N ARG A 28 13.50 -4.09 -11.24
CA ARG A 28 12.54 -5.06 -10.70
C ARG A 28 13.18 -6.44 -10.52
N GLY A 29 13.89 -6.95 -11.53
CA GLY A 29 14.60 -8.23 -11.45
C GLY A 29 15.63 -8.28 -10.32
N LEU A 30 16.38 -7.19 -10.11
CA LEU A 30 17.36 -7.09 -9.02
C LEU A 30 16.73 -7.10 -7.63
N THR A 31 15.50 -6.57 -7.48
CA THR A 31 14.80 -6.63 -6.18
C THR A 31 14.33 -8.03 -5.78
N GLY A 32 14.45 -9.02 -6.67
CA GLY A 32 14.04 -10.41 -6.42
C GLY A 32 15.05 -11.26 -5.64
N SER A 33 16.24 -10.74 -5.35
CA SER A 33 17.27 -11.42 -4.56
C SER A 33 17.97 -10.46 -3.60
N ASP A 34 18.50 -10.99 -2.49
CA ASP A 34 19.26 -10.18 -1.53
C ASP A 34 20.51 -9.55 -2.16
N GLU A 35 21.15 -10.25 -3.10
CA GLU A 35 22.32 -9.77 -3.84
C GLU A 35 22.03 -8.50 -4.66
N GLY A 36 20.84 -8.40 -5.27
CA GLY A 36 20.43 -7.19 -6.00
C GLY A 36 19.76 -6.14 -5.12
N LEU A 37 19.05 -6.56 -4.06
CA LEU A 37 18.34 -5.67 -3.16
C LEU A 37 19.28 -4.84 -2.27
N LEU A 38 20.37 -5.42 -1.78
CA LEU A 38 21.34 -4.71 -0.92
C LEU A 38 21.99 -3.50 -1.63
N PRO A 39 22.53 -3.61 -2.86
CA PRO A 39 23.05 -2.45 -3.59
C PRO A 39 22.02 -1.37 -3.90
N LEU A 40 20.75 -1.76 -4.14
CA LEU A 40 19.64 -0.82 -4.35
C LEU A 40 19.27 -0.09 -3.07
N ALA A 41 19.22 -0.80 -1.94
CA ALA A 41 18.98 -0.22 -0.62
C ALA A 41 20.07 0.80 -0.25
N ALA A 42 21.34 0.50 -0.55
CA ALA A 42 22.45 1.44 -0.36
C ALA A 42 22.33 2.72 -1.21
N ARG A 43 21.52 2.70 -2.28
CA ARG A 43 21.25 3.82 -3.19
C ARG A 43 19.79 4.31 -3.09
N ALA A 44 19.15 4.10 -1.94
CA ALA A 44 17.74 4.41 -1.74
C ALA A 44 17.39 5.89 -2.02
N ASP A 45 18.32 6.83 -1.81
CA ASP A 45 18.12 8.26 -2.15
C ASP A 45 17.88 8.52 -3.63
N VAL A 46 18.38 7.62 -4.50
CA VAL A 46 18.23 7.73 -5.96
C VAL A 46 17.14 6.76 -6.44
N ALA A 47 17.18 5.52 -5.96
CA ALA A 47 16.27 4.46 -6.41
C ALA A 47 14.80 4.76 -6.05
N LEU A 48 14.52 5.15 -4.80
CA LEU A 48 13.14 5.31 -4.33
C LEU A 48 12.41 6.47 -5.02
N PRO A 49 12.99 7.68 -5.17
CA PRO A 49 12.32 8.76 -5.90
C PRO A 49 12.13 8.43 -7.40
N ALA A 50 13.09 7.73 -8.02
CA ALA A 50 12.99 7.35 -9.41
C ALA A 50 11.83 6.37 -9.64
N LEU A 51 11.75 5.30 -8.84
CA LEU A 51 10.66 4.33 -8.90
C LEU A 51 9.30 4.95 -8.53
N SER A 52 9.26 5.83 -7.54
CA SER A 52 8.02 6.53 -7.11
C SER A 52 7.46 7.47 -8.18
N ARG A 53 8.28 7.92 -9.12
CA ARG A 53 7.81 8.70 -10.28
C ARG A 53 7.15 7.80 -11.31
N LEU A 54 7.70 6.60 -11.53
CA LEU A 54 7.22 5.65 -12.53
C LEU A 54 5.86 5.04 -12.17
N ILE A 55 5.49 4.97 -10.89
CA ILE A 55 4.16 4.50 -10.49
C ILE A 55 3.00 5.42 -10.93
N ARG A 56 3.28 6.60 -11.48
CA ARG A 56 2.28 7.50 -12.09
C ARG A 56 2.28 7.45 -13.62
N ASP A 57 3.14 6.64 -14.22
CA ASP A 57 3.31 6.52 -15.68
C ASP A 57 2.39 5.41 -16.24
N SER A 58 2.61 4.99 -17.49
CA SER A 58 1.82 3.93 -18.12
C SER A 58 1.97 2.58 -17.40
N PRO A 59 1.00 1.65 -17.53
CA PRO A 59 1.03 0.35 -16.86
C PRO A 59 2.31 -0.47 -17.10
N GLU A 60 2.91 -0.33 -18.29
CA GLU A 60 4.17 -0.99 -18.67
C GLU A 60 5.36 -0.53 -17.83
N LEU A 61 5.25 0.61 -17.17
CA LEU A 61 6.28 1.20 -16.31
C LEU A 61 5.86 1.18 -14.84
N SER A 62 4.58 1.45 -14.56
CA SER A 62 4.07 1.58 -13.21
C SER A 62 3.99 0.24 -12.49
N VAL A 63 3.64 -0.86 -13.19
CA VAL A 63 3.59 -2.21 -12.61
C VAL A 63 4.98 -2.68 -12.16
N PRO A 64 6.02 -2.73 -13.02
CA PRO A 64 7.35 -3.17 -12.58
C PRO A 64 7.96 -2.22 -11.54
N ALA A 65 7.67 -0.92 -11.60
CA ALA A 65 8.09 0.02 -10.57
C ALA A 65 7.42 -0.26 -9.22
N ALA A 66 6.11 -0.48 -9.19
CA ALA A 66 5.39 -0.81 -7.98
C ALA A 66 5.88 -2.13 -7.37
N GLU A 67 6.15 -3.15 -8.19
CA GLU A 67 6.69 -4.43 -7.73
C GLU A 67 8.10 -4.29 -7.13
N ALA A 68 8.97 -3.49 -7.74
CA ALA A 68 10.28 -3.17 -7.15
C ALA A 68 10.12 -2.46 -5.78
N LEU A 69 9.17 -1.52 -5.67
CA LEU A 69 8.88 -0.83 -4.41
C LEU A 69 8.28 -1.75 -3.35
N ILE A 70 7.46 -2.74 -3.73
CA ILE A 70 6.95 -3.76 -2.79
C ILE A 70 8.12 -4.51 -2.16
N ASN A 71 9.07 -4.98 -2.96
CA ASN A 71 10.23 -5.72 -2.47
C ASN A 71 11.12 -4.85 -1.58
N LEU A 72 11.42 -3.61 -1.99
CA LEU A 72 12.22 -2.68 -1.20
C LEU A 72 11.54 -2.29 0.13
N SER A 73 10.22 -2.12 0.12
CA SER A 73 9.44 -1.73 1.31
C SER A 73 9.25 -2.87 2.33
N GLN A 74 9.74 -4.08 2.06
CA GLN A 74 9.85 -5.12 3.10
C GLN A 74 10.87 -4.72 4.18
N ASN A 75 11.83 -3.85 3.85
CA ASN A 75 12.72 -3.24 4.83
C ASN A 75 12.03 -2.03 5.49
N PRO A 76 11.82 -2.03 6.81
CA PRO A 76 11.11 -0.94 7.51
C PRO A 76 11.75 0.44 7.32
N THR A 77 13.08 0.52 7.29
CA THR A 77 13.81 1.78 7.07
C THR A 77 13.55 2.35 5.67
N LEU A 78 13.48 1.48 4.66
CA LEU A 78 13.13 1.91 3.29
C LEU A 78 11.64 2.25 3.16
N ALA A 79 10.77 1.55 3.90
CA ALA A 79 9.35 1.88 3.98
C ALA A 79 9.13 3.27 4.59
N ASP A 80 9.76 3.60 5.73
CA ASP A 80 9.72 4.94 6.33
C ASP A 80 10.22 6.02 5.35
N LYS A 81 11.30 5.73 4.62
CA LYS A 81 11.82 6.64 3.59
C LYS A 81 10.85 6.82 2.42
N LEU A 82 10.17 5.78 1.97
CA LEU A 82 9.12 5.89 0.97
C LEU A 82 7.95 6.74 1.47
N VAL A 83 7.55 6.57 2.73
CA VAL A 83 6.50 7.39 3.34
C VAL A 83 6.90 8.86 3.35
N SER A 84 8.13 9.19 3.75
CA SER A 84 8.62 10.58 3.76
C SER A 84 8.74 11.20 2.36
N LEU A 85 8.96 10.38 1.33
CA LEU A 85 8.89 10.78 -0.08
C LEU A 85 7.46 10.90 -0.64
N GLY A 86 6.43 10.70 0.18
CA GLY A 86 5.03 10.83 -0.24
C GLY A 86 4.49 9.63 -1.02
N ALA A 87 5.02 8.42 -0.78
CA ALA A 87 4.55 7.21 -1.47
C ALA A 87 3.09 6.87 -1.16
N VAL A 88 2.61 7.08 0.07
CA VAL A 88 1.21 6.81 0.47
C VAL A 88 0.20 7.64 -0.35
N PRO A 89 0.25 9.00 -0.33
CA PRO A 89 -0.67 9.79 -1.14
C PRO A 89 -0.48 9.54 -2.64
N THR A 90 0.74 9.24 -3.09
CA THR A 90 1.00 8.88 -4.48
C THR A 90 0.27 7.58 -4.88
N ALA A 91 0.39 6.52 -4.10
CA ALA A 91 -0.27 5.25 -4.36
C ALA A 91 -1.80 5.39 -4.32
N MET A 92 -2.34 6.14 -3.34
CA MET A 92 -3.78 6.42 -3.25
C MET A 92 -4.29 7.25 -4.43
N ASP A 93 -3.53 8.25 -4.89
CA ASP A 93 -3.87 9.02 -6.06
C ASP A 93 -3.84 8.17 -7.33
N THR A 94 -2.80 7.36 -7.53
CA THR A 94 -2.70 6.49 -8.71
C THR A 94 -3.87 5.49 -8.72
N LEU A 95 -4.14 4.83 -7.60
CA LEU A 95 -5.18 3.81 -7.46
C LEU A 95 -6.59 4.32 -7.81
N TYR A 96 -6.90 5.59 -7.52
CA TYR A 96 -8.26 6.13 -7.69
C TYR A 96 -8.40 7.17 -8.80
N LYS A 97 -7.31 7.74 -9.33
CA LYS A 97 -7.35 8.69 -10.46
C LYS A 97 -7.04 8.02 -11.80
N HIS A 98 -6.30 6.91 -11.80
CA HIS A 98 -5.94 6.19 -13.02
C HIS A 98 -6.82 4.95 -13.16
N SER A 99 -7.37 4.74 -14.34
CA SER A 99 -8.40 3.72 -14.61
C SER A 99 -7.84 2.30 -14.77
N ASP A 100 -6.52 2.12 -14.72
CA ASP A 100 -5.90 0.82 -15.03
C ASP A 100 -5.87 -0.11 -13.82
N GLN A 101 -6.59 -1.23 -13.93
CA GLN A 101 -6.69 -2.24 -12.88
C GLN A 101 -5.38 -3.02 -12.66
N LYS A 102 -4.47 -3.06 -13.64
CA LYS A 102 -3.23 -3.86 -13.56
C LYS A 102 -2.28 -3.37 -12.48
N VAL A 103 -2.22 -2.06 -12.24
CA VAL A 103 -1.36 -1.47 -11.20
C VAL A 103 -2.04 -1.44 -9.83
N ALA A 104 -3.36 -1.64 -9.77
CA ALA A 104 -4.12 -1.52 -8.52
C ALA A 104 -3.64 -2.49 -7.45
N ARG A 105 -3.51 -3.78 -7.78
CA ARG A 105 -3.07 -4.82 -6.83
C ARG A 105 -1.65 -4.55 -6.30
N PRO A 106 -0.63 -4.29 -7.15
CA PRO A 106 0.69 -3.87 -6.67
C PRO A 106 0.68 -2.66 -5.73
N LEU A 107 -0.14 -1.63 -6.01
CA LEU A 107 -0.23 -0.46 -5.13
C LEU A 107 -0.85 -0.79 -3.77
N ILE A 108 -1.84 -1.68 -3.72
CA ILE A 108 -2.44 -2.12 -2.46
C ILE A 108 -1.43 -2.94 -1.65
N MET A 109 -0.65 -3.79 -2.31
CA MET A 109 0.44 -4.53 -1.66
C MET A 109 1.53 -3.59 -1.13
N LEU A 110 1.90 -2.55 -1.89
CA LEU A 110 2.82 -1.52 -1.44
C LEU A 110 2.27 -0.81 -0.19
N LEU A 111 1.00 -0.37 -0.21
CA LEU A 111 0.35 0.23 0.96
C LEU A 111 0.31 -0.71 2.17
N ALA A 112 0.13 -2.02 1.96
CA ALA A 112 0.19 -3.01 3.03
C ALA A 112 1.57 -3.08 3.69
N ASN A 113 2.66 -2.94 2.92
CA ASN A 113 4.02 -2.83 3.47
C ASN A 113 4.25 -1.49 4.16
N LEU A 114 3.89 -0.38 3.53
CA LEU A 114 4.09 0.96 4.09
C LEU A 114 3.34 1.16 5.41
N THR A 115 2.16 0.54 5.58
CA THR A 115 1.41 0.64 6.84
C THR A 115 1.98 -0.20 7.98
N GLN A 116 3.00 -1.03 7.75
CA GLN A 116 3.67 -1.75 8.84
C GLN A 116 4.48 -0.83 9.75
N VAL A 117 4.97 0.31 9.23
CA VAL A 117 5.63 1.35 10.02
C VAL A 117 4.60 2.39 10.49
N ASP A 118 4.84 2.96 11.67
CA ASP A 118 3.92 3.92 12.30
C ASP A 118 3.71 5.16 11.43
N SER A 119 4.77 5.65 10.77
CA SER A 119 4.71 6.80 9.87
C SER A 119 3.75 6.56 8.70
N GLY A 120 3.76 5.35 8.13
CA GLY A 120 2.91 4.98 7.00
C GLY A 120 1.46 4.74 7.42
N SER A 121 1.24 4.16 8.61
CA SER A 121 -0.11 4.10 9.20
C SER A 121 -0.67 5.51 9.45
N ALA A 122 0.12 6.42 10.02
CA ALA A 122 -0.29 7.81 10.24
C ALA A 122 -0.58 8.56 8.93
N ALA A 123 0.28 8.38 7.91
CA ALA A 123 0.10 8.97 6.59
C ALA A 123 -1.16 8.45 5.88
N LEU A 124 -1.44 7.14 5.97
CA LEU A 124 -2.65 6.56 5.37
C LEU A 124 -3.93 6.96 6.10
N LEU A 125 -3.86 7.08 7.44
CA LEU A 125 -4.95 7.60 8.26
C LEU A 125 -5.15 9.10 8.08
N GLN A 126 -4.16 9.81 7.51
CA GLN A 126 -4.16 11.26 7.34
C GLN A 126 -4.28 11.98 8.69
N VAL A 127 -3.55 11.47 9.70
CA VAL A 127 -3.55 12.02 11.07
C VAL A 127 -3.09 13.48 11.06
N GLY A 128 -3.85 14.36 11.71
CA GLY A 128 -3.56 15.79 11.80
C GLY A 128 -4.12 16.64 10.66
N ASP A 129 -4.78 16.03 9.66
CA ASP A 129 -5.61 16.74 8.68
C ASP A 129 -7.09 16.50 9.03
N ASP A 130 -7.66 17.36 9.87
CA ASP A 130 -9.04 17.22 10.38
C ASP A 130 -10.10 17.06 9.28
N LYS A 131 -9.85 17.62 8.08
CA LYS A 131 -10.78 17.55 6.94
C LYS A 131 -10.68 16.23 6.19
N MET A 132 -9.52 15.59 6.22
CA MET A 132 -9.21 14.42 5.41
C MET A 132 -8.98 13.15 6.23
N GLU A 133 -8.89 13.24 7.56
CA GLU A 133 -8.64 12.09 8.44
C GLU A 133 -9.57 10.92 8.08
N GLY A 134 -8.98 9.75 7.83
CA GLY A 134 -9.67 8.51 7.48
C GLY A 134 -10.34 8.49 6.09
N LEU A 135 -10.16 9.50 5.23
CA LEU A 135 -10.74 9.50 3.87
C LEU A 135 -10.15 8.36 3.03
N TYR A 136 -8.83 8.18 3.05
CA TYR A 136 -8.18 7.08 2.34
C TYR A 136 -8.67 5.70 2.81
N ILE A 137 -8.80 5.49 4.12
CA ILE A 137 -9.36 4.25 4.66
C ILE A 137 -10.80 4.04 4.22
N SER A 138 -11.62 5.10 4.19
CA SER A 138 -13.01 5.02 3.74
C SER A 138 -13.11 4.59 2.27
N LYS A 139 -12.18 5.05 1.41
CA LYS A 139 -12.08 4.62 0.01
C LYS A 139 -11.65 3.14 -0.11
N LEU A 140 -10.62 2.74 0.63
CA LEU A 140 -10.11 1.36 0.62
C LEU A 140 -11.16 0.36 1.11
N VAL A 141 -11.83 0.65 2.23
CA VAL A 141 -12.92 -0.20 2.77
C VAL A 141 -14.05 -0.34 1.75
N ARG A 142 -14.45 0.74 1.08
CA ARG A 142 -15.48 0.68 0.04
C ARG A 142 -15.07 -0.25 -1.11
N SER A 143 -13.84 -0.17 -1.60
CA SER A 143 -13.36 -1.05 -2.67
C SER A 143 -13.24 -2.50 -2.19
N PHE A 144 -12.68 -2.70 -1.00
CA PHE A 144 -12.58 -4.01 -0.35
C PHE A 144 -13.94 -4.70 -0.29
N CYS A 145 -14.97 -4.04 0.22
CA CYS A 145 -16.29 -4.64 0.35
C CYS A 145 -17.04 -4.86 -0.97
N ARG A 146 -16.64 -4.20 -2.07
CA ARG A 146 -17.24 -4.36 -3.40
C ARG A 146 -16.61 -5.50 -4.21
N SER A 147 -15.31 -5.75 -4.07
CA SER A 147 -14.64 -6.77 -4.90
C SER A 147 -14.91 -8.20 -4.42
N SER A 148 -15.29 -8.40 -3.15
CA SER A 148 -15.56 -9.73 -2.57
C SER A 148 -16.72 -10.49 -3.20
N SER A 149 -17.56 -9.83 -4.02
CA SER A 149 -18.71 -10.45 -4.68
C SER A 149 -18.49 -10.79 -6.16
N VAL A 150 -17.34 -10.41 -6.76
CA VAL A 150 -17.20 -10.39 -8.24
C VAL A 150 -16.14 -11.36 -8.77
N GLU A 151 -15.13 -11.73 -7.99
CA GLU A 151 -13.95 -12.44 -8.52
C GLU A 151 -13.98 -13.94 -8.16
N SER A 152 -14.57 -14.74 -9.05
CA SER A 152 -14.67 -16.21 -8.89
C SER A 152 -13.52 -16.99 -9.55
N THR A 153 -12.59 -16.33 -10.26
CA THR A 153 -11.45 -17.01 -10.94
C THR A 153 -10.16 -16.18 -11.06
N ALA A 154 -10.14 -14.90 -10.68
CA ALA A 154 -8.97 -14.04 -10.74
C ALA A 154 -8.43 -13.74 -9.32
N GLU A 155 -7.12 -13.46 -9.20
CA GLU A 155 -6.52 -13.03 -7.93
C GLU A 155 -7.24 -11.79 -7.39
N ASP A 156 -7.62 -11.84 -6.12
CA ASP A 156 -8.41 -10.79 -5.48
C ASP A 156 -7.63 -9.48 -5.37
N THR A 157 -7.98 -8.48 -6.16
CA THR A 157 -7.24 -7.21 -6.23
C THR A 157 -7.13 -6.52 -4.87
N PHE A 158 -8.17 -6.58 -4.05
CA PHE A 158 -8.26 -5.84 -2.79
C PHE A 158 -8.04 -6.71 -1.55
N GLU A 159 -7.71 -8.01 -1.67
CA GLU A 159 -7.49 -8.88 -0.50
C GLU A 159 -6.48 -8.32 0.50
N HIS A 160 -5.44 -7.64 0.01
CA HIS A 160 -4.37 -7.06 0.81
C HIS A 160 -4.82 -5.83 1.64
N VAL A 161 -5.99 -5.25 1.37
CA VAL A 161 -6.61 -4.26 2.27
C VAL A 161 -6.87 -4.88 3.65
N ALA A 162 -7.07 -6.19 3.74
CA ALA A 162 -7.21 -6.90 5.00
C ALA A 162 -5.97 -6.71 5.91
N SER A 163 -4.76 -6.74 5.34
CA SER A 163 -3.51 -6.47 6.08
C SER A 163 -3.38 -5.01 6.48
N ILE A 164 -3.78 -4.08 5.59
CA ILE A 164 -3.80 -2.64 5.90
C ILE A 164 -4.69 -2.35 7.11
N LEU A 165 -5.88 -2.93 7.16
CA LEU A 165 -6.83 -2.76 8.27
C LEU A 165 -6.26 -3.29 9.59
N VAL A 166 -5.57 -4.43 9.58
CA VAL A 166 -4.87 -4.95 10.75
C VAL A 166 -3.77 -4.01 11.21
N ASN A 167 -2.97 -3.47 10.29
CA ASN A 167 -1.87 -2.56 10.62
C ASN A 167 -2.36 -1.27 11.27
N ILE A 168 -3.29 -0.55 10.62
CA ILE A 168 -3.78 0.72 11.15
C ILE A 168 -4.54 0.56 12.48
N SER A 169 -5.19 -0.58 12.71
CA SER A 169 -5.95 -0.83 13.95
C SER A 169 -5.05 -1.09 15.16
N LYS A 170 -3.74 -1.31 14.98
CA LYS A 170 -2.78 -1.39 16.09
C LYS A 170 -2.64 -0.06 16.83
N VAL A 171 -2.81 1.06 16.13
CA VAL A 171 -2.71 2.41 16.71
C VAL A 171 -4.09 2.99 17.06
N GLN A 172 -4.16 3.81 18.10
CA GLN A 172 -5.42 4.38 18.60
C GLN A 172 -6.14 5.22 17.55
N ALA A 173 -5.41 6.02 16.76
CA ALA A 173 -5.99 6.82 15.68
C ALA A 173 -6.74 5.96 14.66
N GLY A 174 -6.20 4.80 14.29
CA GLY A 174 -6.86 3.89 13.36
C GLY A 174 -8.11 3.26 13.95
N ARG A 175 -8.08 2.87 15.23
CA ARG A 175 -9.29 2.37 15.93
C ARG A 175 -10.37 3.44 15.97
N LYS A 176 -10.03 4.69 16.29
CA LYS A 176 -10.96 5.82 16.28
C LYS A 176 -11.65 5.99 14.92
N VAL A 177 -10.88 5.93 13.83
CA VAL A 177 -11.42 6.01 12.46
C VAL A 177 -12.34 4.84 12.14
N LEU A 178 -11.97 3.61 12.52
CA LEU A 178 -12.74 2.40 12.23
C LEU A 178 -14.05 2.32 13.04
N LEU A 179 -14.00 2.73 14.31
CA LEU A 179 -15.11 2.70 15.26
C LEU A 179 -16.05 3.90 15.15
N ASP A 180 -15.72 4.92 14.34
CA ASP A 180 -16.59 6.09 14.14
C ASP A 180 -17.96 5.67 13.57
N PRO A 181 -19.06 5.81 14.35
CA PRO A 181 -20.38 5.37 13.92
C PRO A 181 -20.89 6.16 12.72
N LYS A 182 -20.42 7.40 12.51
CA LYS A 182 -20.81 8.23 11.35
C LYS A 182 -20.27 7.67 10.05
N ARG A 183 -19.12 6.96 10.09
CA ARG A 183 -18.51 6.35 8.91
C ARG A 183 -18.95 4.91 8.71
N GLY A 184 -19.26 4.20 9.80
CA GLY A 184 -19.73 2.81 9.75
C GLY A 184 -18.74 1.86 9.07
N LEU A 185 -17.44 2.13 9.17
CA LEU A 185 -16.40 1.36 8.48
C LEU A 185 -16.29 -0.04 9.07
N LEU A 186 -16.20 -0.17 10.40
CA LEU A 186 -16.10 -1.48 11.03
C LEU A 186 -17.29 -2.39 10.69
N LYS A 187 -18.52 -1.85 10.65
CA LYS A 187 -19.73 -2.57 10.24
C LYS A 187 -19.65 -3.10 8.81
N GLN A 188 -19.00 -2.37 7.89
CA GLN A 188 -18.76 -2.83 6.52
C GLN A 188 -17.69 -3.92 6.48
N VAL A 189 -16.60 -3.74 7.24
CA VAL A 189 -15.48 -4.70 7.32
C VAL A 189 -15.92 -6.03 7.93
N ILE A 190 -16.74 -6.04 8.99
CA ILE A 190 -17.21 -7.28 9.64
C ILE A 190 -17.93 -8.21 8.66
N ARG A 191 -18.71 -7.66 7.72
CA ARG A 191 -19.42 -8.46 6.70
C ARG A 191 -18.49 -9.27 5.79
N GLN A 192 -17.20 -8.93 5.75
CA GLN A 192 -16.20 -9.63 4.96
C GLN A 192 -15.69 -10.89 5.65
N PHE A 193 -16.11 -11.18 6.89
CA PHE A 193 -15.81 -12.42 7.60
C PHE A 193 -16.35 -13.66 6.87
N ASP A 194 -17.44 -13.51 6.12
CA ASP A 194 -18.06 -14.58 5.33
C ASP A 194 -17.36 -14.84 3.99
N SER A 195 -16.39 -14.01 3.59
CA SER A 195 -15.66 -14.16 2.31
C SER A 195 -14.92 -15.49 2.23
N THR A 196 -14.90 -16.18 1.08
CA THR A 196 -14.10 -17.40 0.90
C THR A 196 -12.59 -17.16 0.91
N ASN A 197 -12.14 -15.92 0.75
CA ASN A 197 -10.72 -15.55 0.78
C ASN A 197 -10.18 -15.56 2.23
N LEU A 198 -9.20 -16.43 2.50
CA LEU A 198 -8.61 -16.59 3.82
C LEU A 198 -7.85 -15.36 4.33
N LEU A 199 -7.23 -14.58 3.44
CA LEU A 199 -6.52 -13.36 3.83
C LEU A 199 -7.52 -12.32 4.34
N ARG A 200 -8.67 -12.19 3.67
CA ARG A 200 -9.77 -11.33 4.13
C ARG A 200 -10.28 -11.74 5.51
N LYS A 201 -10.63 -13.02 5.69
CA LYS A 201 -11.10 -13.52 7.00
C LYS A 201 -10.10 -13.21 8.10
N LYS A 202 -8.83 -13.54 7.89
CA LYS A 202 -7.77 -13.30 8.87
C LYS A 202 -7.61 -11.82 9.20
N GLY A 203 -7.61 -10.95 8.18
CA GLY A 203 -7.47 -9.51 8.40
C GLY A 203 -8.68 -8.88 9.08
N VAL A 204 -9.90 -9.32 8.76
CA VAL A 204 -11.13 -8.89 9.45
C VAL A 204 -11.06 -9.28 10.93
N SER A 205 -10.77 -10.55 11.24
CA SER A 205 -10.61 -11.03 12.62
C SER A 205 -9.54 -10.26 13.39
N GLY A 206 -8.39 -10.02 12.77
CA GLY A 206 -7.30 -9.25 13.38
C GLY A 206 -7.70 -7.80 13.65
N THR A 207 -8.44 -7.18 12.72
CA THR A 207 -8.94 -5.82 12.86
C THR A 207 -9.96 -5.71 13.99
N ILE A 208 -10.91 -6.64 14.08
CA ILE A 208 -11.90 -6.70 15.17
C ILE A 208 -11.18 -6.85 16.51
N ARG A 209 -10.27 -7.84 16.62
CA ARG A 209 -9.47 -8.06 17.84
C ARG A 209 -8.74 -6.79 18.28
N ASN A 210 -8.13 -6.07 17.34
CA ASN A 210 -7.44 -4.83 17.65
C ASN A 210 -8.43 -3.72 18.06
N CYS A 211 -9.62 -3.63 17.46
CA CYS A 211 -10.63 -2.65 17.86
C CYS A 211 -11.19 -2.92 19.27
N CYS A 212 -11.18 -4.17 19.73
CA CYS A 212 -11.60 -4.51 21.09
C CYS A 212 -10.73 -3.90 22.21
N PHE A 213 -9.56 -3.33 21.91
CA PHE A 213 -8.82 -2.52 22.89
C PHE A 213 -9.60 -1.28 23.34
N GLU A 214 -10.62 -0.84 22.60
CA GLU A 214 -11.51 0.28 22.97
C GLU A 214 -12.84 -0.19 23.58
N ALA A 215 -13.01 -1.50 23.88
CA ALA A 215 -14.31 -2.08 24.25
C ALA A 215 -14.98 -1.37 25.43
N ASP A 216 -14.22 -0.97 26.46
CA ASP A 216 -14.75 -0.30 27.65
C ASP A 216 -15.43 1.04 27.33
N SER A 217 -15.01 1.73 26.26
CA SER A 217 -15.55 3.04 25.88
C SER A 217 -16.37 3.02 24.60
N GLN A 218 -16.25 1.97 23.78
CA GLN A 218 -16.84 1.89 22.43
C GLN A 218 -17.67 0.60 22.22
N LEU A 219 -18.12 -0.09 23.28
CA LEU A 219 -18.88 -1.35 23.17
C LEU A 219 -20.05 -1.27 22.19
N GLN A 220 -20.82 -0.18 22.22
CA GLN A 220 -21.96 0.07 21.32
C GLN A 220 -21.59 0.17 19.83
N ASN A 221 -20.33 0.48 19.51
CA ASN A 221 -19.82 0.57 18.14
C ASN A 221 -19.19 -0.76 17.67
N LEU A 222 -18.93 -1.69 18.61
CA LEU A 222 -18.48 -3.06 18.35
C LEU A 222 -19.64 -4.04 18.18
N LEU A 223 -20.80 -3.77 18.79
CA LEU A 223 -22.07 -4.52 18.68
C LEU A 223 -22.91 -4.06 17.47
#